data_AF-A0A8T7LH86-F1
#
_entry.id   AF-A0A8T7LH86-F1
#
_cell.length_a   1.000
_cell.length_b   1.000
_cell.length_c   1.000
_cell.angle_alpha   90.00
_cell.angle_beta   90.00
_cell.angle_gamma   90.00
#
_symmetry.space_group_name_H-M   'P 1'
#
loop_
_entity.id
_entity.type
_entity.pdbx_description
1 polymer ?
#
loop_
_entity_poly.entity_id
_entity_poly.type
_entity_poly.pdbx_seq_one_letter_code
_entity_poly.pdbx_strand_id
1 'polypeptide(L)'
;FAEVTVDTETGAVTVDKLVMAVDSGVIVNPLTASGQIEGGMTQALGYAVCEEMTWDEQGRIRQRDFDRYHIFRADEMPELETIFVETFEPTHPFGVKAVAEIPMDGVAPAVGNAVLDAVGVNVDENPITPEKVRKGLVGSQRVG
;
A
#
# COMPACT_ATOMS: atom_id res chain seq x y z
N PHE A 1 0.58 9.43 1.30
CA PHE A 1 1.12 9.83 -0.01
C PHE A 1 1.90 8.65 -0.55
N ALA A 2 1.86 8.43 -1.87
CA ALA A 2 2.63 7.41 -2.55
C ALA A 2 3.25 8.02 -3.81
N GLU A 3 4.50 7.67 -4.08
CA GLU A 3 5.19 7.94 -5.33
C GLU A 3 5.38 6.61 -6.07
N VAL A 4 5.05 6.60 -7.36
CA VAL A 4 5.10 5.38 -8.18
C VAL A 4 5.73 5.66 -9.55
N THR A 5 6.42 4.66 -10.06
CA THR A 5 6.88 4.58 -11.45
C THR A 5 6.06 3.50 -12.17
N VAL A 6 5.52 3.84 -13.34
CA VAL A 6 4.73 2.90 -14.17
C VAL A 6 5.43 2.67 -15.50
N ASP A 7 5.73 1.42 -15.82
CA ASP A 7 6.15 1.03 -17.17
C ASP A 7 4.91 0.94 -18.07
N THR A 8 4.82 1.85 -19.05
CA THR A 8 3.66 1.93 -19.95
C THR A 8 3.59 0.81 -20.98
N GLU A 9 4.67 0.07 -21.23
CA GLU A 9 4.67 -1.07 -22.16
C GLU A 9 4.16 -2.34 -21.47
N THR A 10 4.59 -2.57 -20.23
CA THR A 10 4.27 -3.79 -19.48
C THR A 10 3.09 -3.63 -18.53
N GLY A 11 2.82 -2.41 -18.07
CA GLY A 11 1.89 -2.09 -16.99
C GLY A 11 2.50 -2.27 -15.59
N ALA A 12 3.79 -2.61 -15.48
CA ALA A 12 4.43 -2.83 -14.19
C ALA A 12 4.44 -1.54 -13.35
N VAL A 13 4.12 -1.68 -12.06
CA VAL A 13 4.11 -0.58 -11.09
C VAL A 13 5.21 -0.83 -10.06
N THR A 14 6.10 0.15 -9.90
CA THR A 14 7.06 0.21 -8.80
C THR A 14 6.59 1.31 -7.86
N VAL A 15 6.44 0.99 -6.57
CA VAL A 15 6.22 2.01 -5.54
C VAL A 15 7.60 2.45 -5.06
N ASP A 16 7.92 3.73 -5.23
CA ASP A 16 9.25 4.28 -4.94
C ASP A 16 9.32 4.84 -3.51
N LYS A 17 8.23 5.48 -3.06
CA LYS A 17 8.15 6.10 -1.74
C LYS A 17 6.74 6.06 -1.16
N LEU A 18 6.64 5.83 0.15
CA LEU A 18 5.42 5.96 0.95
C LEU A 18 5.65 6.94 2.10
N VAL A 19 4.74 7.90 2.23
CA VAL A 19 4.73 8.86 3.34
C VAL A 19 3.39 8.81 4.04
N MET A 20 3.40 8.65 5.37
CA MET A 20 2.19 8.58 6.18
C MET A 20 2.24 9.57 7.34
N ALA A 21 1.27 10.48 7.36
CA ALA A 21 1.00 11.35 8.50
C ALA A 21 -0.15 10.77 9.32
N VAL A 22 0.07 10.55 10.62
CA VAL A 22 -0.89 9.90 11.52
C VAL A 22 -1.17 10.80 12.72
N ASP A 23 -2.45 11.08 12.99
CA ASP A 23 -2.87 11.60 14.30
C ASP A 23 -2.65 10.52 15.36
N SER A 24 -1.58 10.67 16.12
CA SER A 24 -1.08 9.64 17.03
C SER A 24 -1.50 9.83 18.49
N GLY A 25 -2.28 10.89 18.78
CA GLY A 25 -2.40 11.37 20.15
C GLY A 25 -1.01 11.72 20.72
N VAL A 26 -0.86 11.58 22.04
CA VAL A 26 0.44 11.66 22.71
C VAL A 26 1.23 10.37 22.48
N ILE A 27 2.46 10.49 21.98
CA ILE A 27 3.31 9.32 21.73
C ILE A 27 4.05 8.90 23.00
N VAL A 28 3.87 7.63 23.38
CA VAL A 28 4.57 7.03 24.53
C VAL A 28 6.03 6.72 24.19
N ASN A 29 6.26 6.09 23.04
CA ASN A 29 7.60 5.73 22.57
C ASN A 29 7.67 5.89 21.03
N PRO A 30 8.36 6.94 20.54
CA PRO A 30 8.45 7.23 19.11
C PRO A 30 9.08 6.11 18.29
N LEU A 31 10.07 5.40 18.83
CA LEU A 31 10.76 4.33 18.10
C LEU A 31 9.82 3.15 17.82
N THR A 32 9.11 2.68 18.84
CA THR A 32 8.16 1.57 18.67
C THR A 32 6.94 2.00 17.86
N ALA A 33 6.50 3.26 17.99
CA ALA A 33 5.42 3.79 17.18
C ALA A 33 5.82 3.81 15.70
N SER A 34 7.02 4.28 15.36
CA SER A 34 7.51 4.33 13.97
C SER A 34 7.56 2.94 13.36
N GLY A 35 8.08 1.96 14.11
CA GLY A 35 8.13 0.56 13.65
C GLY A 35 6.74 -0.04 13.39
N GLN A 36 5.70 0.34 14.15
CA GLN A 36 4.33 -0.07 13.85
C GLN A 36 3.80 0.58 12.57
N ILE A 37 4.08 1.87 12.35
CA ILE A 37 3.65 2.54 11.13
C ILE A 37 4.35 1.95 9.91
N GLU A 38 5.66 1.78 9.96
CA GLU A 38 6.46 1.18 8.87
C GLU A 38 6.04 -0.26 8.57
N GLY A 39 5.84 -1.08 9.61
CA GLY A 39 5.36 -2.45 9.46
C GLY A 39 3.96 -2.52 8.84
N GLY A 40 3.04 -1.68 9.30
CA GLY A 40 1.70 -1.58 8.75
C GLY A 40 1.71 -1.09 7.30
N MET A 41 2.52 -0.08 6.97
CA MET A 41 2.69 0.39 5.59
C MET A 41 3.22 -0.72 4.67
N THR A 42 4.16 -1.53 5.16
CA THR A 42 4.73 -2.66 4.42
C THR A 42 3.67 -3.72 4.13
N GLN A 43 2.86 -4.09 5.13
CA GLN A 43 1.77 -5.04 4.96
C GLN A 43 0.69 -4.50 3.99
N ALA A 44 0.35 -3.23 4.13
CA ALA A 44 -0.64 -2.56 3.28
C ALA A 44 -0.15 -2.41 1.84
N LEU A 45 1.15 -2.21 1.64
CA LEU A 45 1.79 -2.21 0.33
C LEU A 45 1.67 -3.59 -0.33
N GLY A 46 1.93 -4.67 0.40
CA GLY A 46 1.70 -6.03 -0.06
C GLY A 46 0.27 -6.21 -0.58
N TYR A 47 -0.72 -5.88 0.25
CA TYR A 47 -2.14 -5.88 -0.12
C TYR A 47 -2.44 -5.02 -1.37
N ALA A 48 -1.79 -3.86 -1.50
CA ALA A 48 -2.02 -2.94 -2.60
C ALA A 48 -1.54 -3.48 -3.95
N VAL A 49 -0.40 -4.18 -4.02
CA VAL A 49 0.25 -4.45 -5.31
C VAL A 49 0.61 -5.92 -5.60
N CYS A 50 0.61 -6.82 -4.61
CA CYS A 50 1.09 -8.19 -4.86
C CYS A 50 0.44 -9.33 -4.06
N GLU A 51 -0.12 -9.07 -2.89
CA GLU A 51 -0.71 -10.11 -2.04
C GLU A 51 -2.12 -10.50 -2.52
N GLU A 52 -2.27 -11.72 -3.04
CA GLU A 52 -3.55 -12.29 -3.44
C GLU A 52 -3.60 -13.79 -3.14
N MET A 53 -4.75 -14.25 -2.64
CA MET A 53 -5.06 -15.68 -2.54
C MET A 53 -6.13 -16.02 -3.55
N THR A 54 -5.81 -16.92 -4.48
CA THR A 54 -6.72 -17.37 -5.53
C THR A 54 -7.01 -18.86 -5.39
N TRP A 55 -8.13 -19.30 -5.96
CA TRP A 55 -8.57 -20.70 -5.92
C TRP A 55 -8.46 -21.35 -7.31
N ASP A 56 -8.18 -22.65 -7.34
CA ASP A 56 -8.32 -23.46 -8.55
C ASP A 56 -9.78 -23.90 -8.78
N GLU A 57 -10.02 -24.56 -9.92
CA GLU A 57 -11.36 -25.06 -10.28
C GLU A 57 -11.91 -26.11 -9.30
N GLN A 58 -11.05 -26.68 -8.44
CA GLN A 58 -11.40 -27.66 -7.41
C GLN A 58 -11.52 -27.01 -6.03
N GLY A 59 -11.45 -25.67 -5.93
CA GLY A 59 -11.59 -24.91 -4.69
C GLY A 59 -10.36 -24.95 -3.79
N ARG A 60 -9.18 -25.27 -4.32
CA ARG A 60 -7.93 -25.30 -3.55
C ARG A 60 -7.17 -23.99 -3.74
N ILE A 61 -6.56 -23.50 -2.67
CA ILE A 61 -5.71 -22.30 -2.70
C ILE A 61 -4.49 -22.55 -3.61
N ARG A 62 -4.19 -21.60 -4.51
CA ARG A 62 -3.03 -21.66 -5.41
C ARG A 62 -1.74 -21.18 -4.75
N GLN A 63 -1.80 -20.11 -3.96
CA GLN A 63 -0.67 -19.50 -3.25
C GLN A 63 -0.45 -20.18 -1.89
N ARG A 64 0.28 -21.31 -1.89
CA ARG A 64 0.48 -22.16 -0.69
C ARG A 64 1.87 -22.03 -0.05
N ASP A 65 2.70 -21.16 -0.60
CA ASP A 65 4.08 -20.90 -0.21
C ASP A 65 4.42 -19.44 -0.52
N PHE A 66 5.55 -18.95 -0.01
CA PHE A 66 6.00 -17.56 -0.23
C PHE A 66 6.70 -17.32 -1.57
N ASP A 67 6.81 -18.35 -2.41
CA ASP A 67 7.24 -18.17 -3.81
C ASP A 67 6.06 -17.67 -4.64
N ARG A 68 4.85 -18.20 -4.36
CA ARG A 68 3.61 -17.80 -5.03
C ARG A 68 2.84 -16.71 -4.31
N TYR A 69 2.88 -16.67 -2.98
CA TYR A 69 2.33 -15.58 -2.17
C TYR A 69 3.44 -14.56 -1.93
N HIS A 70 3.54 -13.58 -2.83
CA HIS A 70 4.61 -12.59 -2.75
C HIS A 70 4.37 -11.64 -1.58
N ILE A 71 5.38 -11.52 -0.73
CA ILE A 71 5.50 -10.49 0.31
C ILE A 71 6.80 -9.74 0.07
N PHE A 72 6.82 -8.45 0.42
CA PHE A 72 8.00 -7.62 0.21
C PHE A 72 9.20 -8.12 1.01
N ARG A 73 10.33 -8.24 0.32
CA ARG A 73 11.66 -8.45 0.90
C ARG A 73 12.31 -7.11 1.22
N ALA A 74 13.33 -7.15 2.06
CA ALA A 74 14.03 -5.94 2.50
C ALA A 74 14.64 -5.13 1.33
N ASP A 75 15.07 -5.80 0.25
CA ASP A 75 15.65 -5.19 -0.95
C ASP A 75 14.60 -4.69 -1.96
N GLU A 76 13.32 -5.01 -1.74
CA GLU A 76 12.19 -4.58 -2.56
C GLU A 76 11.45 -3.38 -1.94
N MET A 77 11.82 -3.00 -0.72
CA MET A 77 11.11 -1.97 0.04
C MET A 77 11.30 -0.57 -0.56
N PRO A 78 10.21 0.22 -0.69
CA PRO A 78 10.31 1.65 -0.99
C PRO A 78 10.93 2.44 0.16
N GLU A 79 11.25 3.71 -0.10
CA GLU A 79 11.50 4.66 0.99
C GLU A 79 10.22 4.83 1.82
N LEU A 80 10.33 4.66 3.14
CA LEU A 80 9.23 4.84 4.09
C LEU A 80 9.47 6.07 4.96
N GLU A 81 8.45 6.91 5.10
CA GLU A 81 8.49 8.09 5.97
C GLU A 81 7.23 8.17 6.84
N THR A 82 7.44 8.25 8.15
CA THR A 82 6.37 8.39 9.15
C THR A 82 6.38 9.79 9.74
N ILE A 83 5.23 10.46 9.73
CA ILE A 83 5.03 11.77 10.33
C ILE A 83 3.99 11.63 11.44
N PHE A 84 4.39 11.94 12.67
CA PHE A 84 3.46 11.95 13.80
C PHE A 84 2.83 13.32 13.99
N VAL A 85 1.51 13.33 13.95
CA VAL A 85 0.69 14.50 14.31
C VAL A 85 0.22 14.29 15.73
N GLU A 86 0.92 14.91 16.67
CA GLU A 86 0.59 14.77 18.09
C GLU A 86 -0.64 15.61 18.45
N THR A 87 -1.67 14.94 18.96
CA THR A 87 -2.87 15.57 19.52
C THR A 87 -3.09 15.09 20.96
N PHE A 88 -4.01 15.71 21.69
CA PHE A 88 -4.40 15.22 23.01
C PHE A 88 -5.77 14.56 22.95
N GLU A 89 -5.86 13.27 23.28
CA GLU A 89 -7.13 12.55 23.37
C GLU A 89 -7.83 12.83 24.73
N PRO A 90 -8.89 13.65 24.78
CA PRO A 90 -9.50 14.08 26.05
C PRO A 90 -10.15 12.94 26.83
N THR A 91 -10.49 11.83 26.18
CA THR A 91 -11.10 10.67 26.85
C THR A 91 -10.07 9.73 27.50
N HIS A 92 -8.78 9.89 27.19
CA HIS A 92 -7.71 9.07 27.74
C HIS A 92 -6.92 9.85 28.81
N PRO A 93 -6.63 9.26 30.00
CA PRO A 93 -5.94 9.96 31.10
C PRO A 93 -4.55 10.50 30.74
N PHE A 94 -3.93 9.96 29.69
CA PHE A 94 -2.61 10.36 29.18
C PHE A 94 -2.65 10.94 27.76
N GLY A 95 -3.83 11.16 27.18
CA GLY A 95 -3.96 11.73 25.83
C GLY A 95 -3.49 10.86 24.66
N VAL A 96 -3.19 9.57 24.88
CA VAL A 96 -2.67 8.65 23.86
C VAL A 96 -3.78 8.07 22.98
N LYS A 97 -3.44 7.70 21.74
CA LYS A 97 -4.30 6.96 20.81
C LYS A 97 -3.60 5.69 20.32
N ALA A 98 -4.37 4.72 19.83
CA ALA A 98 -3.83 3.56 19.14
C ALA A 98 -3.43 3.93 17.71
N VAL A 99 -2.28 3.43 17.24
CA VAL A 99 -1.73 3.78 15.91
C VAL A 99 -1.41 2.59 15.02
N ALA A 100 -1.38 1.37 15.56
CA ALA A 100 -0.80 0.21 14.88
C ALA A 100 -1.56 -0.24 13.63
N GLU A 101 -2.89 -0.10 13.62
CA GLU A 101 -3.74 -0.58 12.52
C GLU A 101 -3.96 0.49 11.43
N ILE A 102 -3.80 1.77 11.78
CA ILE A 102 -4.05 2.92 10.89
C ILE A 102 -3.31 2.81 9.54
N PRO A 103 -2.06 2.34 9.47
CA PRO A 103 -1.35 2.28 8.20
C PRO A 103 -1.99 1.39 7.15
N MET A 104 -2.78 0.40 7.57
CA MET A 104 -3.42 -0.55 6.67
C MET A 104 -4.41 0.14 5.72
N ASP A 105 -5.04 1.22 6.17
CA ASP A 105 -6.15 1.86 5.45
C ASP A 105 -5.67 2.76 4.31
N GLY A 106 -4.51 3.40 4.47
CA GLY A 106 -4.10 4.52 3.62
C GLY A 106 -3.28 4.15 2.38
N VAL A 107 -2.54 3.04 2.41
CA VAL A 107 -1.53 2.75 1.37
C VAL A 107 -2.17 2.37 0.04
N ALA A 108 -3.06 1.38 0.02
CA ALA A 108 -3.69 0.92 -1.22
C ALA A 108 -4.39 2.04 -2.02
N PRO A 109 -5.25 2.89 -1.42
CA PRO A 109 -5.84 4.00 -2.17
C PRO A 109 -4.80 5.07 -2.57
N ALA A 110 -3.74 5.28 -1.78
CA ALA A 110 -2.68 6.21 -2.17
C ALA A 110 -1.92 5.72 -3.40
N VAL A 111 -1.58 4.42 -3.46
CA VAL A 111 -0.91 3.80 -4.62
C VAL A 111 -1.83 3.83 -5.84
N GLY A 112 -3.12 3.48 -5.69
CA GLY A 112 -4.08 3.55 -6.79
C GLY A 112 -4.25 4.96 -7.37
N ASN A 113 -4.33 5.97 -6.51
CA ASN A 113 -4.38 7.36 -6.96
C ASN A 113 -3.08 7.82 -7.62
N ALA A 114 -1.92 7.33 -7.17
CA ALA A 114 -0.63 7.65 -7.79
C ALA A 114 -0.51 7.02 -9.19
N VAL A 115 -1.01 5.79 -9.39
CA VAL A 115 -1.10 5.16 -10.73
C VAL A 115 -2.05 5.94 -11.63
N LEU A 116 -3.21 6.37 -11.11
CA LEU A 116 -4.14 7.23 -11.84
C LEU A 116 -3.51 8.56 -12.26
N ASP A 117 -2.75 9.20 -11.37
CA ASP A 117 -2.02 10.44 -11.68
C ASP A 117 -0.93 10.22 -12.73
N ALA A 118 -0.15 9.14 -12.61
CA ALA A 118 0.98 8.85 -13.49
C ALA A 118 0.56 8.51 -14.93
N VAL A 119 -0.52 7.74 -15.13
CA VAL A 119 -0.88 7.20 -16.45
C VAL A 119 -2.36 7.35 -16.83
N GLY A 120 -3.19 7.99 -16.00
CA GLY A 120 -4.61 8.19 -16.27
C GLY A 120 -5.47 6.92 -16.17
N VAL A 121 -4.92 5.83 -15.62
CA VAL A 121 -5.62 4.55 -15.48
C VAL A 121 -6.18 4.41 -14.07
N ASN A 122 -7.50 4.29 -13.96
CA ASN A 122 -8.16 3.99 -12.70
C ASN A 122 -8.25 2.47 -12.50
N VAL A 123 -7.57 1.95 -11.46
CA VAL A 123 -7.67 0.55 -11.03
C VAL A 123 -8.40 0.52 -9.69
N ASP A 124 -9.61 -0.02 -9.67
CA ASP A 124 -10.53 -0.04 -8.52
C ASP A 124 -10.52 -1.37 -7.74
N GLU A 125 -9.59 -2.27 -8.08
CA GLU A 125 -9.46 -3.58 -7.45
C GLU A 125 -7.99 -3.87 -7.09
N ASN A 126 -7.74 -4.16 -5.81
CA ASN A 126 -6.44 -4.66 -5.36
C ASN A 126 -6.28 -6.17 -5.62
N PRO A 127 -5.05 -6.68 -5.78
CA PRO A 127 -3.84 -5.89 -5.99
C PRO A 127 -3.82 -5.22 -7.36
N ILE A 128 -3.09 -4.10 -7.49
CA ILE A 128 -2.89 -3.36 -8.74
C ILE A 128 -1.85 -4.10 -9.60
N THR A 129 -2.30 -5.17 -10.26
CA THR A 129 -1.40 -6.01 -11.08
C THR A 129 -1.05 -5.34 -12.41
N PRO A 130 0.10 -5.70 -13.02
CA PRO A 130 0.47 -5.20 -14.34
C PRO A 130 -0.60 -5.45 -15.41
N GLU A 131 -1.31 -6.58 -15.35
CA GLU A 131 -2.38 -6.89 -16.28
C GLU A 131 -3.56 -5.93 -16.17
N LYS A 132 -3.93 -5.51 -14.94
CA LYS A 132 -5.01 -4.56 -14.70
C LYS A 132 -4.63 -3.18 -15.23
N VAL A 133 -3.42 -2.71 -14.96
CA VAL A 133 -2.90 -1.43 -15.47
C VAL A 133 -2.83 -1.43 -17.00
N ARG A 134 -2.25 -2.48 -17.60
CA ARG A 134 -2.12 -2.62 -19.05
C ARG A 134 -3.48 -2.64 -19.76
N LYS A 135 -4.49 -3.29 -19.15
CA LYS A 135 -5.86 -3.28 -19.68
C LYS A 135 -6.42 -1.85 -19.76
N GLY A 136 -6.15 -1.02 -18.76
CA GLY A 136 -6.52 0.40 -18.76
C GLY A 136 -5.78 1.20 -19.84
N LEU A 137 -4.45 1.02 -19.96
CA LEU A 137 -3.62 1.72 -20.95
C LEU A 137 -4.10 1.46 -22.39
N VAL A 138 -4.36 0.20 -22.74
CA VAL A 138 -4.86 -0.19 -24.07
C VAL A 138 -6.27 0.35 -24.32
N GLY A 139 -7.11 0.41 -23.28
CA GLY A 139 -8.45 0.99 -23.35
C GLY A 139 -8.42 2.48 -23.71
N SER A 140 -7.56 3.25 -23.04
CA SER A 140 -7.38 4.69 -23.26
C SER A 140 -6.85 5.02 -24.67
N GLN A 141 -5.97 4.18 -25.23
CA GLN A 141 -5.42 4.36 -26.58
C GLN A 141 -6.44 4.15 -27.71
N ARG A 142 -7.58 3.48 -27.46
CA ARG A 142 -8.62 3.24 -28.48
C ARG A 142 -9.66 4.35 -28.60
N VAL A 143 -9.64 5.33 -27.69
CA VAL A 143 -10.62 6.43 -27.62
C VAL A 143 -10.01 7.76 -28.08
N GLY A 144 -8.72 7.77 -28.45
CA GLY A 144 -7.99 8.93 -28.97
C GLY A 144 -7.87 8.97 -30.49
#